data_AF-H0G1K9-F1
#
_entry.id   AF-H0G1K9-F1
#
_cell.length_a   1.000
_cell.length_b   1.000
_cell.length_c   1.000
_cell.angle_alpha   90.00
_cell.angle_beta   90.00
_cell.angle_gamma   90.00
#
_symmetry.space_group_name_H-M   'P 1'
#
loop_
_entity.id
_entity.type
_entity.pdbx_description
1 polymer ?
#
loop_
_entity_poly.entity_id
_entity_poly.type
_entity_poly.pdbx_seq_one_letter_code
_entity_poly.pdbx_strand_id
1 'polypeptide(L)'
;MTPITRRSVLGVLASAAAPVKMAAAKVATSSTLDDRLAAAKAEIIACLTERYGVAPEDVGSERGVFIFVPYPPESVEYDGPGFYKVEGKHPNGNTWCTTYWLERVDYKTVPGFYYRAESRWRGRLEKTMRLQPEKIRIIRRHDDYPNA
;
A
#
# COMPACT_ATOMS: atom_id res chain seq x y z
N MET A 1 -64.86 30.80 1.86
CA MET A 1 -64.47 29.67 2.73
C MET A 1 -64.91 28.38 2.05
N THR A 2 -63.96 27.58 1.56
CA THR A 2 -63.86 26.13 1.81
C THR A 2 -62.62 25.58 1.08
N PRO A 3 -61.89 24.59 1.65
CA PRO A 3 -60.59 24.16 1.17
C PRO A 3 -60.62 22.84 0.38
N ILE A 4 -59.50 22.60 -0.29
CA ILE A 4 -59.12 21.45 -1.14
C ILE A 4 -59.00 20.15 -0.31
N THR A 5 -59.45 19.01 -0.87
CA THR A 5 -59.15 17.67 -0.35
C THR A 5 -58.59 16.75 -1.46
N ARG A 6 -57.52 16.02 -1.13
CA ARG A 6 -56.75 15.07 -1.95
C ARG A 6 -57.46 13.71 -2.11
N ARG A 7 -57.26 13.01 -3.24
CA ARG A 7 -56.53 11.71 -3.35
C ARG A 7 -56.85 10.91 -4.64
N SER A 8 -55.76 10.48 -5.27
CA SER A 8 -55.48 9.12 -5.78
C SER A 8 -56.40 8.48 -6.83
N VAL A 9 -55.85 8.25 -8.04
CA VAL A 9 -56.33 7.22 -8.96
C VAL A 9 -55.18 6.25 -9.26
N LEU A 10 -55.39 5.00 -8.86
CA LEU A 10 -54.63 3.82 -9.25
C LEU A 10 -55.02 3.41 -10.67
N GLY A 11 -54.04 3.12 -11.52
CA GLY A 11 -54.25 2.52 -12.84
C GLY A 11 -53.18 1.46 -13.09
N VAL A 12 -53.54 0.20 -12.85
CA VAL A 12 -52.74 -1.00 -13.13
C VAL A 12 -52.89 -1.34 -14.61
N LEU A 13 -51.79 -1.50 -15.33
CA LEU A 13 -51.75 -2.17 -16.63
C LEU A 13 -50.71 -3.30 -16.56
N ALA A 14 -51.22 -4.52 -16.52
CA ALA A 14 -50.45 -5.74 -16.68
C ALA A 14 -50.10 -5.93 -18.16
N SER A 15 -48.82 -6.15 -18.47
CA SER A 15 -48.37 -6.66 -19.76
C SER A 15 -47.77 -8.04 -19.56
N ALA A 16 -48.35 -9.02 -20.24
CA ALA A 16 -47.98 -10.43 -20.16
C ALA A 16 -46.61 -10.68 -20.81
N ALA A 17 -45.65 -11.20 -20.05
CA ALA A 17 -44.41 -11.73 -20.59
C ALA A 17 -44.57 -13.22 -20.93
N ALA A 18 -44.26 -13.61 -22.17
CA ALA A 18 -44.27 -15.00 -22.62
C ALA A 18 -43.27 -15.86 -21.81
N PRO A 19 -43.54 -17.16 -21.60
CA PRO A 19 -42.62 -18.03 -20.87
C PRO A 19 -41.34 -18.26 -21.70
N VAL A 20 -40.21 -17.76 -21.18
CA VAL A 20 -38.88 -18.08 -21.72
C VAL A 20 -38.63 -19.57 -21.52
N LYS A 21 -38.42 -20.30 -22.62
CA LYS A 21 -37.96 -21.70 -22.57
C LYS A 21 -36.63 -21.75 -21.83
N MET A 22 -36.66 -22.16 -20.56
CA MET A 22 -35.45 -22.50 -19.82
C MET A 22 -34.92 -23.81 -20.39
N ALA A 23 -34.02 -23.74 -21.37
CA ALA A 23 -33.08 -24.82 -21.57
C ALA A 23 -32.33 -24.96 -20.24
N ALA A 24 -32.50 -26.08 -19.56
CA ALA A 24 -31.75 -26.43 -18.37
C ALA A 24 -30.27 -26.50 -18.75
N ALA A 25 -29.58 -25.37 -18.65
CA ALA A 25 -28.13 -25.35 -18.56
C ALA A 25 -27.81 -26.19 -17.33
N LYS A 26 -27.12 -27.31 -17.57
CA LYS A 26 -26.62 -28.22 -16.56
C LYS A 26 -25.79 -27.39 -15.57
N VAL A 27 -26.40 -27.03 -14.45
CA VAL A 27 -25.73 -26.34 -13.35
C VAL A 27 -24.75 -27.34 -12.74
N ALA A 28 -23.52 -27.35 -13.22
CA ALA A 28 -22.41 -27.96 -12.52
C ALA A 28 -21.90 -26.97 -11.46
N THR A 29 -22.70 -26.72 -10.42
CA THR A 29 -22.17 -26.11 -9.19
C THR A 29 -21.91 -27.19 -8.17
N SER A 30 -20.64 -27.61 -8.08
CA SER A 30 -20.05 -27.91 -6.78
C SER A 30 -18.55 -27.63 -6.84
N SER A 31 -18.17 -26.37 -7.02
CA SER A 31 -16.88 -25.94 -6.46
C SER A 31 -17.02 -25.97 -4.95
N THR A 32 -16.09 -26.63 -4.27
CA THR A 32 -16.08 -26.66 -2.82
C THR A 32 -15.90 -25.25 -2.26
N LEU A 33 -16.20 -25.05 -0.98
CA LEU A 33 -15.93 -23.75 -0.34
C LEU A 33 -14.44 -23.37 -0.47
N ASP A 34 -13.56 -24.37 -0.40
CA ASP A 34 -12.12 -24.21 -0.57
C ASP A 34 -11.75 -23.78 -1.99
N ASP A 35 -12.36 -24.37 -3.02
CA ASP A 35 -12.15 -23.97 -4.42
C ASP A 35 -12.57 -22.52 -4.66
N ARG A 36 -13.68 -22.10 -4.05
CA ARG A 36 -14.18 -20.72 -4.14
C ARG A 36 -13.27 -19.74 -3.43
N LEU A 37 -12.73 -20.14 -2.27
CA LEU A 37 -11.78 -19.33 -1.51
C LEU A 37 -10.45 -19.20 -2.25
N ALA A 38 -9.94 -20.28 -2.83
CA ALA A 38 -8.74 -20.29 -3.65
C ALA A 38 -8.89 -19.41 -4.90
N ALA A 39 -10.03 -19.48 -5.59
CA ALA A 39 -10.32 -18.64 -6.74
C ALA A 39 -10.36 -17.14 -6.36
N ALA A 40 -11.05 -16.80 -5.27
CA ALA A 40 -11.12 -15.42 -4.78
C ALA A 40 -9.73 -14.87 -4.38
N LYS A 41 -8.90 -15.69 -3.72
CA LYS A 41 -7.50 -15.34 -3.41
C LYS A 41 -6.70 -15.04 -4.68
N ALA A 42 -6.78 -15.93 -5.67
CA ALA A 42 -6.06 -15.78 -6.93
C ALA A 42 -6.49 -14.50 -7.67
N GLU A 43 -7.79 -14.20 -7.68
CA GLU A 43 -8.33 -12.98 -8.28
C GLU A 43 -7.81 -11.72 -7.57
N ILE A 44 -7.81 -11.69 -6.23
CA ILE A 44 -7.27 -10.55 -5.47
C ILE A 44 -5.78 -10.35 -5.78
N ILE A 45 -4.99 -11.43 -5.82
CA ILE A 45 -3.57 -11.36 -6.17
C ILE A 45 -3.39 -10.81 -7.59
N ALA A 46 -4.19 -11.26 -8.56
CA ALA A 46 -4.13 -10.76 -9.93
C ALA A 46 -4.43 -9.26 -10.01
N CYS A 47 -5.52 -8.79 -9.38
CA CYS A 47 -5.87 -7.38 -9.34
C CYS A 47 -4.79 -6.52 -8.68
N LEU A 48 -4.20 -6.99 -7.57
CA LEU A 48 -3.12 -6.27 -6.89
C LEU A 48 -1.83 -6.25 -7.71
N THR A 49 -1.52 -7.35 -8.42
CA THR A 49 -0.38 -7.41 -9.35
C THR A 49 -0.56 -6.41 -10.49
N GLU A 50 -1.75 -6.36 -11.10
CA GLU A 50 -2.07 -5.40 -12.17
C GLU A 50 -1.97 -3.96 -11.68
N ARG A 51 -2.51 -3.67 -10.48
CA ARG A 51 -2.54 -2.33 -9.92
C ARG A 51 -1.17 -1.80 -9.51
N TYR A 52 -0.32 -2.65 -8.94
CA TYR A 52 0.93 -2.22 -8.31
C TYR A 52 2.19 -2.66 -9.07
N GLY A 53 2.06 -3.50 -10.09
CA GLY A 53 3.18 -3.99 -10.90
C GLY A 53 4.18 -4.86 -10.13
N VAL A 54 3.82 -5.30 -8.92
CA VAL A 54 4.63 -6.17 -8.05
C VAL A 54 3.81 -7.39 -7.64
N ALA A 55 4.46 -8.54 -7.51
CA ALA A 55 3.81 -9.78 -7.09
C ALA A 55 3.46 -9.71 -5.59
N PRO A 56 2.17 -9.74 -5.22
CA PRO A 56 1.74 -9.83 -3.82
C PRO A 56 2.06 -11.20 -3.21
N GLU A 57 2.26 -11.23 -1.90
CA GLU A 57 2.52 -12.45 -1.12
C GLU A 57 1.27 -12.83 -0.30
N ASP A 58 0.83 -14.10 -0.37
CA ASP A 58 -0.18 -14.63 0.56
C ASP A 58 0.52 -14.98 1.89
N VAL A 59 0.25 -14.16 2.91
CA VAL A 59 0.70 -14.36 4.30
C VAL A 59 -0.46 -14.80 5.19
N GLY A 60 -1.51 -15.34 4.57
CA GLY A 60 -2.71 -15.86 5.20
C GLY A 60 -2.47 -17.01 6.17
N SER A 61 -3.49 -17.30 6.97
CA SER A 61 -3.57 -18.49 7.82
C SER A 61 -4.89 -19.24 7.55
N GLU A 62 -5.10 -20.37 8.20
CA GLU A 62 -6.37 -21.11 8.14
C GLU A 62 -7.59 -20.26 8.56
N ARG A 63 -7.38 -19.21 9.35
CA ARG A 63 -8.45 -18.35 9.90
C ARG A 63 -8.64 -17.03 9.16
N GLY A 64 -7.82 -16.72 8.17
CA GLY A 64 -7.90 -15.42 7.49
C GLY A 64 -6.98 -15.29 6.29
N VAL A 65 -7.45 -14.55 5.29
CA VAL A 65 -6.68 -14.23 4.09
C VAL A 65 -5.98 -12.89 4.30
N PHE A 66 -4.65 -12.90 4.22
CA PHE A 66 -3.83 -11.70 4.31
C PHE A 66 -2.93 -11.67 3.07
N ILE A 67 -3.14 -10.68 2.20
CA ILE A 67 -2.34 -10.52 0.98
C ILE A 67 -1.50 -9.26 1.15
N PHE A 68 -0.19 -9.44 1.18
CA PHE A 68 0.78 -8.37 1.33
C PHE A 68 1.27 -7.92 -0.05
N VAL A 69 1.14 -6.64 -0.36
CA VAL A 69 1.77 -6.06 -1.55
C VAL A 69 3.12 -5.49 -1.12
N PRO A 70 4.25 -6.02 -1.61
CA PRO A 70 5.58 -5.50 -1.29
C PRO A 70 5.81 -4.21 -2.08
N TYR A 71 5.08 -3.15 -1.72
CA TYR A 71 5.35 -1.84 -2.27
C TYR A 71 6.60 -1.29 -1.58
N PRO A 72 7.65 -0.92 -2.33
CA PRO A 72 8.73 -0.17 -1.73
C PRO A 72 8.12 1.13 -1.20
N PRO A 73 8.27 1.47 0.08
CA PRO A 73 7.63 2.65 0.64
C PRO A 73 8.00 3.88 -0.21
N GLU A 74 7.00 4.73 -0.47
CA GLU A 74 7.20 5.93 -1.28
C GLU A 74 8.38 6.72 -0.72
N SER A 75 9.29 7.13 -1.60
CA SER A 75 10.38 7.98 -1.16
C SER A 75 9.80 9.31 -0.71
N VAL A 76 10.00 9.64 0.55
CA VAL A 76 9.58 10.94 1.07
C VAL A 76 10.70 11.94 0.83
N GLU A 77 10.34 13.17 0.48
CA GLU A 77 11.31 14.26 0.38
C GLU A 77 11.86 14.63 1.77
N TYR A 78 13.11 15.08 1.79
CA TYR A 78 13.69 15.62 3.02
C TYR A 78 13.02 16.95 3.38
N ASP A 79 12.45 17.04 4.57
CA ASP A 79 11.71 18.23 5.03
C ASP A 79 12.47 19.05 6.12
N GLY A 80 13.63 18.56 6.57
CA GLY A 80 14.43 19.21 7.61
C GLY A 80 15.20 18.23 8.50
N PRO A 81 16.05 18.73 9.43
CA PRO A 81 16.86 17.85 10.26
C PRO A 81 16.02 16.97 11.18
N GLY A 82 16.32 15.68 11.24
CA GLY A 82 15.50 14.73 12.01
C GLY A 82 15.89 13.28 11.77
N PHE A 83 15.18 12.35 12.42
CA PHE A 83 15.37 10.92 12.18
C PHE A 83 14.61 10.47 10.95
N TYR A 84 15.28 9.76 10.07
CA TYR A 84 14.70 9.20 8.86
C TYR A 84 15.10 7.74 8.74
N LYS A 85 14.13 6.91 8.36
CA LYS A 85 14.42 5.58 7.84
C LYS A 85 14.91 5.79 6.41
N VAL A 86 16.10 5.30 6.13
CA VAL A 86 16.71 5.40 4.80
C VAL A 86 17.19 4.04 4.35
N GLU A 87 17.25 3.86 3.05
CA GLU A 87 17.86 2.72 2.40
C GLU A 87 18.94 3.16 1.43
N GLY A 88 19.88 2.26 1.16
CA GLY A 88 20.87 2.42 0.11
C GLY A 88 21.40 1.07 -0.35
N LYS A 89 22.35 1.09 -1.28
CA LYS A 89 23.02 -0.12 -1.75
C LYS A 89 24.47 -0.15 -1.28
N HIS A 90 24.90 -1.30 -0.78
CA HIS A 90 26.31 -1.59 -0.56
C HIS A 90 27.03 -1.82 -1.91
N PRO A 91 28.36 -1.69 -1.95
CA PRO A 91 29.14 -2.00 -3.16
C PRO A 91 28.96 -3.44 -3.66
N ASN A 92 28.64 -4.38 -2.76
CA ASN A 92 28.37 -5.78 -3.11
C ASN A 92 26.94 -6.00 -3.66
N GLY A 93 26.15 -4.95 -3.85
CA GLY A 93 24.79 -5.01 -4.39
C GLY A 93 23.69 -5.19 -3.34
N ASN A 94 24.02 -5.53 -2.10
CA ASN A 94 23.02 -5.75 -1.05
C ASN A 94 22.40 -4.42 -0.61
N THR A 95 21.07 -4.42 -0.49
CA THR A 95 20.33 -3.29 0.06
C THR A 95 20.47 -3.26 1.57
N TRP A 96 20.75 -2.09 2.14
CA TRP A 96 20.68 -1.86 3.57
C TRP A 96 19.55 -0.88 3.87
N CYS A 97 18.94 -1.01 5.04
CA CYS A 97 17.89 -0.13 5.50
C CYS A 97 18.07 0.11 7.00
N THR A 98 18.22 1.37 7.40
CA THR A 98 18.40 1.76 8.81
C THR A 98 17.90 3.17 9.06
N THR A 99 17.81 3.55 10.34
CA THR A 99 17.41 4.89 10.76
C THR A 99 18.63 5.73 11.11
N TYR A 100 18.73 6.92 10.55
CA TYR A 100 19.75 7.91 10.89
C TYR A 100 19.11 9.25 11.22
N TRP A 101 19.75 10.01 12.09
CA TRP A 101 19.50 11.45 12.14
C TRP A 101 20.20 12.09 10.94
N LEU A 102 19.45 12.77 10.08
CA LEU A 102 19.96 13.42 8.87
C LEU A 102 19.93 14.93 9.03
N GLU A 103 20.99 15.57 8.54
CA GLU A 103 21.07 17.00 8.30
C GLU A 103 21.67 17.25 6.93
N ARG A 104 21.00 18.09 6.14
CA ARG A 104 21.54 18.54 4.86
C ARG A 104 22.67 19.55 5.10
N VAL A 105 23.82 19.27 4.50
CA VAL A 105 24.99 20.14 4.52
C VAL A 105 25.39 20.44 3.09
N ASP A 106 25.31 21.71 2.70
CA ASP A 106 25.75 22.15 1.38
C ASP A 106 27.28 22.15 1.29
N TYR A 107 27.81 21.75 0.14
CA TYR A 107 29.25 21.79 -0.09
C TYR A 107 29.71 23.24 -0.20
N LYS A 108 30.79 23.60 0.49
CA LYS A 108 31.34 24.96 0.44
C LYS A 108 32.01 25.30 -0.90
N THR A 109 32.47 24.28 -1.62
CA THR A 109 33.40 24.44 -2.75
C THR A 109 32.80 24.04 -4.10
N VAL A 110 31.69 23.30 -4.11
CA VAL A 110 31.01 22.84 -5.33
C VAL A 110 29.51 22.96 -5.14
N PRO A 111 28.73 23.21 -6.21
CA PRO A 111 27.28 23.15 -6.13
C PRO A 111 26.81 21.75 -5.70
N GLY A 112 25.89 21.69 -4.74
CA GLY A 112 25.29 20.45 -4.24
C GLY A 112 25.36 20.32 -2.73
N PHE A 113 24.92 19.18 -2.24
CA PHE A 113 24.87 18.89 -0.80
C PHE A 113 25.09 17.40 -0.52
N TYR A 114 25.37 17.11 0.74
CA TYR A 114 25.32 15.76 1.28
C TYR A 114 24.48 15.75 2.55
N TYR A 115 24.00 14.57 2.94
CA TYR A 115 23.43 14.38 4.26
C TYR A 115 24.54 13.99 5.23
N ARG A 116 24.73 14.78 6.28
CA ARG A 116 25.40 14.33 7.49
C ARG A 116 24.44 13.37 8.19
N ALA A 117 24.82 12.11 8.26
CA ALA A 117 24.02 11.05 8.86
C ALA A 117 24.65 10.58 10.16
N GLU A 118 23.86 10.58 11.23
CA GLU A 118 24.27 10.16 12.57
C GLU A 118 23.51 8.90 13.00
N SER A 119 24.26 7.84 13.30
CA SER A 119 23.75 6.67 14.01
C SER A 119 23.65 7.00 15.49
N ARG A 120 22.45 6.84 16.05
CA ARG A 120 22.22 7.06 17.48
C ARG A 120 21.59 5.81 18.09
N TRP A 121 22.14 5.38 19.22
CA TRP A 121 21.64 4.28 20.01
C TRP A 121 21.32 4.78 21.41
N ARG A 122 20.06 4.61 21.86
CA ARG A 122 19.58 5.12 23.16
C ARG A 122 19.97 6.58 23.41
N GLY A 123 19.79 7.42 22.40
CA GLY A 123 20.12 8.85 22.43
C GLY A 123 21.62 9.21 22.35
N ARG A 124 22.54 8.24 22.37
CA ARG A 124 23.98 8.47 22.24
C ARG A 124 24.42 8.39 20.78
N LEU A 125 25.25 9.35 20.35
CA LEU A 125 25.90 9.32 19.04
C LEU A 125 26.92 8.18 18.99
N GLU A 126 26.76 7.27 18.05
CA GLU A 126 27.71 6.17 17.82
C GLU A 126 28.65 6.46 16.65
N LYS A 127 28.08 6.92 15.53
CA LYS A 127 28.83 7.11 14.29
C LYS A 127 28.25 8.25 13.49
N THR A 128 29.12 9.02 12.86
CA THR A 128 28.74 10.02 11.84
C THR A 128 29.31 9.59 10.48
N MET A 129 28.51 9.74 9.43
CA MET A 129 28.95 9.50 8.05
C MET A 129 28.33 10.51 7.08
N ARG A 130 28.86 10.56 5.87
CA ARG A 130 28.31 11.37 4.78
C ARG A 130 27.56 10.46 3.83
N LEU A 131 26.29 10.79 3.57
CA LEU A 131 25.46 10.10 2.58
C LEU A 131 25.22 11.05 1.41
N GLN A 132 25.47 10.56 0.20
CA GLN A 132 25.14 11.29 -1.01
C GLN A 132 23.64 11.11 -1.30
N PRO A 133 22.91 12.19 -1.62
CA PRO A 133 21.47 12.11 -1.89
C PRO A 133 21.13 11.13 -3.03
N GLU A 134 21.99 11.00 -4.04
CA GLU A 134 21.82 10.09 -5.18
C GLU A 134 22.06 8.61 -4.85
N LYS A 135 22.68 8.31 -3.69
CA LYS A 135 23.04 6.94 -3.28
C LYS A 135 22.09 6.34 -2.25
N ILE A 136 21.13 7.13 -1.77
CA ILE A 136 20.17 6.70 -0.76
C ILE A 136 18.76 7.07 -1.18
N ARG A 137 17.79 6.41 -0.58
CA ARG A 137 16.38 6.78 -0.64
C ARG A 137 15.85 6.99 0.77
N ILE A 138 15.19 8.12 1.00
CA ILE A 138 14.50 8.38 2.26
C ILE A 138 13.14 7.68 2.19
N ILE A 139 12.92 6.73 3.09
CA ILE A 139 11.70 5.91 3.12
C ILE A 139 10.58 6.64 3.87
N ARG A 140 10.93 7.24 5.01
CA ARG A 140 10.00 8.02 5.85
C ARG A 140 10.76 8.79 6.91
N ARG A 141 10.13 9.83 7.44
CA ARG A 141 10.50 10.43 8.73
C ARG A 141 10.13 9.47 9.88
N HIS A 142 10.94 9.45 10.93
CA HIS A 142 10.81 8.53 12.06
C HIS A 142 10.90 9.29 13.39
N ASP A 143 9.92 10.16 13.65
CA ASP A 143 9.94 11.09 14.79
C ASP A 143 10.01 10.42 16.17
N ASP A 144 9.47 9.21 16.30
CA ASP A 144 9.49 8.46 17.57
C ASP A 144 10.81 7.71 17.85
N TYR A 145 11.74 7.66 16.89
CA TYR A 145 12.99 6.90 17.03
C TYR A 145 13.86 7.28 18.26
N PRO A 146 14.03 8.56 18.65
CA PRO A 146 14.86 8.90 19.80
C PRO A 146 14.33 8.37 21.14
N ASN A 147 13.07 7.91 21.19
CA ASN A 147 12.43 7.34 22.38
C ASN A 147 12.39 5.80 22.37
N ALA A 148 12.90 5.15 21.31
CA ALA A 148 12.96 3.70 21.14
C ALA A 148 14.29 3.12 21.63
#